data_AF-N8V572-F1
#
_entry.id   AF-N8V572-F1
#
_cell.length_a   1.000
_cell.length_b   1.000
_cell.length_c   1.000
_cell.angle_alpha   90.00
_cell.angle_beta   90.00
_cell.angle_gamma   90.00
#
_symmetry.space_group_name_H-M   'P 1'
#
loop_
_entity.id
_entity.type
_entity.pdbx_description
1 polymer ?
#
loop_
_entity_poly.entity_id
_entity_poly.type
_entity_poly.pdbx_seq_one_letter_code
_entity_poly.pdbx_strand_id
1 'polypeptide(L)'
;MPNQINQKPNSQNKPYFSKLGLQSEFFTPHKDANHINAQDVIVDLVGRAKDISVATWNCFEDGKDLTIKGEIVANLIYEVQTKLELIENLLPMAFGYQEGEE
;
A
#
# COMPACT_ATOMS: atom_id res chain seq x y z
N MET A 1 9.73 23.54 -41.09
CA MET A 1 9.80 23.13 -39.68
C MET A 1 9.31 21.69 -39.60
N PRO A 2 10.11 20.71 -39.14
CA PRO A 2 9.62 19.34 -39.01
C PRO A 2 8.75 19.22 -37.75
N ASN A 3 7.50 18.79 -37.95
CA ASN A 3 6.57 18.39 -36.89
C ASN A 3 7.16 17.23 -36.09
N GLN A 4 7.54 17.49 -34.84
CA GLN A 4 7.80 16.42 -33.86
C GLN A 4 6.46 15.79 -33.48
N ILE A 5 6.19 14.62 -34.05
CA ILE A 5 5.12 13.74 -33.61
C ILE A 5 5.54 13.25 -32.22
N ASN A 6 4.98 13.85 -31.17
CA ASN A 6 5.05 13.33 -29.80
C ASN A 6 4.28 12.00 -29.75
N GLN A 7 4.89 10.92 -30.21
CA GLN A 7 4.38 9.57 -29.96
C GLN A 7 4.56 9.30 -28.47
N LYS A 8 3.48 9.42 -27.69
CA LYS A 8 3.46 8.89 -26.33
C LYS A 8 3.85 7.40 -26.40
N PRO A 9 4.81 6.93 -25.59
CA PRO A 9 5.19 5.52 -25.60
C PRO A 9 3.96 4.68 -25.25
N ASN A 10 3.56 3.80 -26.17
CA ASN A 10 2.43 2.91 -26.00
C ASN A 10 2.73 1.94 -24.84
N SER A 11 1.95 2.00 -23.75
CA SER A 11 2.15 1.18 -22.55
C SER A 11 2.02 -0.31 -22.83
N GLN A 12 1.36 -0.69 -23.92
CA GLN A 12 1.07 -2.07 -24.30
C GLN A 12 2.30 -2.90 -24.70
N ASN A 13 3.44 -2.25 -25.03
CA ASN A 13 4.66 -2.93 -25.48
C ASN A 13 5.81 -2.85 -24.45
N LYS A 14 5.52 -2.47 -23.20
CA LYS A 14 6.56 -2.42 -22.16
C LYS A 14 6.85 -3.84 -21.63
N PRO A 15 8.12 -4.18 -21.35
CA PRO A 15 8.45 -5.46 -20.73
C PRO A 15 7.77 -5.61 -19.36
N TYR A 16 7.43 -6.85 -19.00
CA TYR A 16 6.84 -7.14 -17.70
C TYR A 16 7.85 -6.87 -16.59
N PHE A 17 7.47 -6.02 -15.64
CA PHE A 17 8.23 -5.73 -14.44
C PHE A 17 7.48 -6.28 -13.23
N SER A 18 7.91 -7.43 -12.70
CA SER A 18 7.22 -8.13 -11.60
C SER A 18 7.06 -7.31 -10.33
N LYS A 19 7.98 -6.37 -10.06
CA LYS A 19 7.87 -5.44 -8.93
C LYS A 19 6.60 -4.58 -9.01
N LEU A 20 6.19 -4.16 -10.22
CA LEU A 20 4.94 -3.45 -10.43
C LEU A 20 3.70 -4.36 -10.26
N GLY A 21 3.86 -5.64 -9.92
CA GLY A 21 2.74 -6.52 -9.60
C GLY A 21 2.18 -6.30 -8.18
N LEU A 22 2.84 -5.48 -7.35
CA LEU A 22 2.40 -5.18 -6.00
C LEU A 22 1.35 -4.06 -5.99
N GLN A 23 0.31 -4.20 -5.16
CA GLN A 23 -0.76 -3.21 -5.06
C GLN A 23 -0.24 -1.84 -4.60
N SER A 24 0.76 -1.82 -3.71
CA SER A 24 1.39 -0.61 -3.18
C SER A 24 2.06 0.25 -4.26
N GLU A 25 2.59 -0.37 -5.32
CA GLU A 25 3.23 0.34 -6.45
C GLU A 25 2.22 1.11 -7.33
N PHE A 26 0.94 0.77 -7.25
CA PHE A 26 -0.15 1.46 -7.93
C PHE A 26 -0.93 2.41 -7.02
N PHE A 27 -0.53 2.52 -5.75
CA PHE A 27 -1.14 3.46 -4.83
C PHE A 27 -0.57 4.86 -5.07
N THR A 28 -1.46 5.83 -5.26
CA THR A 28 -1.07 7.23 -5.36
C THR A 28 -2.11 8.06 -4.60
N PRO A 29 -1.70 8.92 -3.65
CA PRO A 29 -2.63 9.83 -2.98
C PRO A 29 -3.39 10.68 -3.99
N HIS A 30 -4.64 11.02 -3.68
CA HIS A 30 -5.41 11.91 -4.53
C HIS A 30 -4.70 13.27 -4.63
N LYS A 31 -4.71 13.88 -5.82
CA LYS A 31 -4.02 15.16 -6.09
C LYS A 31 -4.45 16.32 -5.17
N ASP A 32 -5.66 16.23 -4.61
CA ASP A 32 -6.24 17.25 -3.73
C ASP A 32 -6.17 16.85 -2.25
N ALA A 33 -5.51 15.73 -1.92
CA ALA A 33 -5.32 15.29 -0.54
C ALA A 33 -4.26 16.12 0.18
N ASN A 34 -4.47 16.36 1.47
CA ASN A 34 -3.52 17.07 2.34
C ASN A 34 -3.00 16.18 3.48
N HIS A 35 -2.17 16.75 4.34
CA HIS A 35 -1.58 16.03 5.47
C HIS A 35 -2.63 15.44 6.43
N ILE A 36 -3.77 16.12 6.65
CA ILE A 36 -4.85 15.63 7.53
C ILE A 36 -5.49 14.41 6.90
N ASN A 37 -5.79 14.45 5.60
CA ASN A 37 -6.35 13.30 4.89
C ASN A 37 -5.39 12.09 4.94
N ALA A 38 -4.09 12.33 4.78
CA ALA A 38 -3.09 11.27 4.88
C ALA A 38 -3.02 10.68 6.29
N GLN A 39 -3.08 11.50 7.34
CA GLN A 39 -3.14 11.05 8.73
C GLN A 39 -4.40 10.20 9.00
N ASP A 40 -5.58 10.63 8.54
CA ASP A 40 -6.83 9.89 8.69
C ASP A 40 -6.75 8.51 8.02
N VAL A 41 -6.21 8.45 6.80
CA VAL A 41 -6.02 7.19 6.07
C VAL A 41 -5.00 6.29 6.78
N ILE A 42 -3.90 6.83 7.31
CA ILE A 42 -2.92 6.06 8.08
C ILE A 42 -3.59 5.44 9.31
N VAL A 43 -4.42 6.18 10.05
CA VAL A 43 -5.13 5.66 11.22
C VAL A 43 -6.04 4.50 10.85
N ASP A 44 -6.81 4.60 9.75
CA ASP A 44 -7.64 3.50 9.24
C ASP A 44 -6.79 2.28 8.83
N LEU A 45 -5.69 2.49 8.10
CA LEU A 45 -4.79 1.42 7.68
C LEU A 45 -4.17 0.68 8.87
N VAL A 46 -3.70 1.41 9.90
CA VAL A 46 -3.16 0.82 11.13
C VAL A 46 -4.23 0.00 11.86
N GLY A 47 -5.45 0.55 11.99
CA GLY A 47 -6.57 -0.15 12.60
C GLY A 47 -6.88 -1.47 11.91
N ARG A 48 -6.98 -1.45 10.58
CA ARG A 48 -7.24 -2.67 9.78
C ARG A 48 -6.08 -3.66 9.81
N ALA A 49 -4.83 -3.19 9.75
CA ALA A 49 -3.66 -4.06 9.86
C ALA A 49 -3.66 -4.80 11.20
N LYS A 50 -3.95 -4.09 12.30
CA LYS A 50 -4.11 -4.67 13.63
C LYS A 50 -5.22 -5.73 13.65
N ASP A 51 -6.40 -5.43 13.11
CA ASP A 51 -7.53 -6.37 13.11
C ASP A 51 -7.18 -7.66 12.34
N ILE A 52 -6.50 -7.54 11.20
CA ILE A 52 -6.02 -8.69 10.44
C ILE A 52 -4.94 -9.45 11.21
N SER A 53 -4.01 -8.77 11.89
CA SER A 53 -3.02 -9.45 12.73
C SER A 53 -3.67 -10.26 13.86
N VAL A 54 -4.74 -9.74 14.49
CA VAL A 54 -5.51 -10.48 15.49
C VAL A 54 -6.21 -11.69 14.87
N ALA A 55 -6.86 -11.52 13.71
CA ALA A 55 -7.48 -12.63 13.00
C ALA A 55 -6.46 -13.72 12.60
N THR A 56 -5.28 -13.29 12.16
CA THR A 56 -4.15 -14.17 11.80
C THR A 56 -3.66 -14.93 13.02
N TRP A 57 -3.49 -14.26 14.16
CA TRP A 57 -3.09 -14.90 15.42
C TRP A 57 -4.09 -15.98 15.87
N ASN A 58 -5.39 -15.72 15.71
CA ASN A 58 -6.45 -16.67 16.05
C ASN A 58 -6.48 -17.91 15.12
N CYS A 59 -5.71 -17.92 14.02
CA CYS A 59 -5.50 -19.11 13.21
C CYS A 59 -4.50 -20.10 13.84
N PHE A 60 -3.87 -19.74 14.97
CA PHE A 60 -2.93 -20.58 15.70
C PHE A 60 -3.54 -21.02 17.04
N GLU A 61 -3.58 -22.32 17.30
CA GLU A 61 -3.90 -22.91 18.60
C GLU A 61 -2.70 -22.75 19.53
N ASP A 62 -2.95 -22.28 20.76
CA ASP A 62 -1.95 -21.92 21.76
C ASP A 62 -0.81 -21.01 21.22
N GLY A 63 -1.06 -20.28 20.13
CA GLY A 63 -0.08 -19.42 19.45
C GLY A 63 1.06 -20.18 18.75
N LYS A 64 0.92 -21.49 18.53
CA LYS A 64 1.98 -22.35 17.97
C LYS A 64 1.52 -23.19 16.80
N ASP A 65 0.38 -23.86 16.92
CA ASP A 65 -0.05 -24.84 15.94
C ASP A 65 -1.08 -24.23 15.00
N LEU A 66 -0.78 -24.24 13.71
CA LEU A 66 -1.68 -23.68 12.71
C LEU A 66 -2.93 -24.57 12.55
N THR A 67 -4.12 -24.01 12.80
CA THR A 67 -5.40 -24.74 12.75
C THR A 67 -6.16 -24.58 11.44
N ILE A 68 -5.74 -23.63 10.60
CA ILE A 68 -6.35 -23.31 9.30
C ILE A 68 -5.35 -23.63 8.17
N LYS A 69 -5.82 -23.70 6.91
CA LYS A 69 -4.91 -23.87 5.76
C LYS A 69 -3.86 -22.75 5.71
N GLY A 70 -2.59 -23.11 5.55
CA GLY A 70 -1.47 -22.16 5.49
C GLY A 70 -1.59 -21.12 4.38
N GLU A 71 -2.23 -21.45 3.26
CA GLU A 71 -2.50 -20.50 2.16
C GLU A 71 -3.35 -19.30 2.61
N ILE A 72 -4.31 -19.53 3.52
CA ILE A 72 -5.19 -18.47 4.03
C ILE A 72 -4.37 -17.54 4.93
N VAL A 73 -3.57 -18.10 5.83
CA VAL A 73 -2.71 -17.33 6.72
C VAL A 73 -1.65 -16.54 5.94
N ALA A 74 -1.05 -17.14 4.90
CA ALA A 74 -0.12 -16.44 4.02
C ALA A 74 -0.77 -15.23 3.34
N ASN A 75 -2.02 -15.35 2.86
CA ASN A 75 -2.77 -14.23 2.30
C ASN A 75 -3.07 -13.14 3.32
N LEU A 76 -3.41 -13.50 4.57
CA LEU A 76 -3.63 -12.52 5.64
C LEU A 76 -2.34 -11.77 6.00
N ILE A 77 -1.21 -12.47 6.08
CA ILE A 77 0.11 -11.85 6.31
C ILE A 77 0.46 -10.91 5.15
N TYR A 78 0.23 -11.33 3.91
CA TYR A 78 0.48 -10.50 2.72
C TYR A 78 -0.39 -9.23 2.71
N GLU A 79 -1.63 -9.33 3.19
CA GLU A 79 -2.51 -8.16 3.34
C GLU A 79 -1.99 -7.20 4.42
N VAL A 80 -1.47 -7.70 5.54
CA VAL A 80 -0.80 -6.87 6.56
C VAL A 80 0.40 -6.15 5.94
N GLN A 81 1.27 -6.87 5.23
CA GLN A 81 2.42 -6.28 4.55
C GLN A 81 2.00 -5.16 3.59
N THR A 82 1.00 -5.42 2.75
CA THR A 82 0.49 -4.43 1.80
C THR A 82 0.03 -3.16 2.53
N LYS A 83 -0.68 -3.29 3.66
CA LYS A 83 -1.10 -2.11 4.44
C LYS A 83 0.06 -1.33 5.02
N LEU A 84 1.10 -2.01 5.49
CA LEU A 84 2.32 -1.35 5.99
C LEU A 84 3.04 -0.57 4.87
N GLU A 85 3.16 -1.15 3.68
CA GLU A 85 3.74 -0.46 2.51
C GLU A 85 2.91 0.78 2.11
N LEU A 86 1.57 0.70 2.16
CA LEU A 86 0.71 1.85 1.92
C LEU A 86 0.87 2.95 2.98
N ILE A 87 1.03 2.57 4.25
CA ILE A 87 1.34 3.52 5.33
C ILE A 87 2.67 4.21 5.06
N GLU A 88 3.72 3.46 4.74
CA GLU A 88 5.05 3.99 4.41
C GLU A 88 4.98 5.03 3.27
N ASN A 89 4.21 4.75 2.23
CA ASN A 89 3.99 5.68 1.12
C ASN A 89 3.25 6.97 1.52
N LEU A 90 2.41 6.93 2.56
CA LEU A 90 1.67 8.10 3.06
C LEU A 90 2.43 8.91 4.11
N LEU A 91 3.39 8.31 4.83
CA LEU A 91 4.13 8.99 5.91
C LEU A 91 4.71 10.35 5.50
N PRO A 92 5.35 10.51 4.31
CA PRO A 92 5.87 11.81 3.90
C PRO A 92 4.77 12.88 3.74
N MET A 93 3.60 12.54 3.22
CA MET A 93 2.49 13.49 3.09
C MET A 93 1.87 13.83 4.45
N ALA A 94 1.76 12.83 5.33
CA ALA A 94 1.13 12.98 6.65
C ALA A 94 1.95 13.82 7.64
N PHE A 95 3.28 13.73 7.57
CA PHE A 95 4.18 14.32 8.58
C PHE A 95 5.30 15.18 8.00
N GLY A 96 5.39 15.30 6.67
CA GLY A 96 6.36 16.17 5.99
C GLY A 96 5.92 17.63 5.88
N TYR A 97 4.67 17.95 6.21
CA TYR A 97 4.20 19.34 6.25
C TYR A 97 4.89 20.10 7.39
N GLN A 98 5.64 21.16 7.04
CA GLN A 98 6.13 22.16 7.98
C GLN A 98 5.27 23.43 7.83
N GLU A 99 4.71 23.92 8.92
CA GLU A 99 3.95 25.17 8.94
C GLU A 99 4.83 26.32 8.41
N GLY A 100 4.49 26.90 7.26
CA GLY A 100 5.15 28.09 6.69
C GLY A 100 5.95 27.90 5.39
N GLU A 101 5.97 26.73 4.77
CA GLU A 101 6.53 26.53 3.42
C GLU A 101 5.43 26.66 2.34
N GLU A 102 5.23 27.88 1.82
CA GLU A 102 4.55 28.17 0.54
C GLU A 102 5.53 28.77 -0.48
#